data_AF-A0A821DXI6-F1
#
_entry.id   AF-A0A821DXI6-F1
#
_cell.length_a   1.000
_cell.length_b   1.000
_cell.length_c   1.000
_cell.angle_alpha   90.00
_cell.angle_beta   90.00
_cell.angle_gamma   90.00
#
_symmetry.space_group_name_H-M   'P 1'
#
loop_
_entity.id
_entity.type
_entity.pdbx_description
1 polymer ?
#
loop_
_entity_poly.entity_id
_entity_poly.type
_entity_poly.pdbx_seq_one_letter_code
_entity_poly.pdbx_strand_id
1 'polypeptide(L)' 'MALLLNKYPNKFIDEQFHNALSKFSIDQPLNFNNYYVCRQKVIDFPIKEKVPINYGKTMFVHFTYCSNMRTFP' A
#
# COMPACT_ATOMS: atom_id res chain seq x y z
N MET A 1 -7.00 11.67 -16.37
CA MET A 1 -7.47 10.35 -15.88
C MET A 1 -7.37 9.21 -16.91
N ALA A 2 -6.91 9.43 -18.16
CA ALA A 2 -7.00 8.42 -19.24
C ALA A 2 -5.72 7.59 -19.49
N LEU A 3 -4.55 8.03 -19.03
CA LEU A 3 -3.26 7.41 -19.40
C LEU A 3 -2.94 6.09 -18.67
N LEU A 4 -3.54 5.84 -17.50
CA LEU A 4 -3.32 4.60 -16.73
C LEU A 4 -4.25 3.45 -17.18
N LEU A 5 -5.44 3.77 -17.68
CA LEU A 5 -6.46 2.79 -18.09
C LEU A 5 -6.06 2.01 -19.36
N ASN A 6 -5.25 2.60 -20.24
CA ASN A 6 -4.81 1.92 -21.46
C ASN A 6 -3.59 1.01 -21.29
N LYS A 7 -2.86 1.11 -20.17
CA LYS A 7 -1.58 0.39 -19.97
C LYS A 7 -1.75 -0.97 -19.28
N TYR A 8 -2.83 -1.16 -18.53
CA TYR A 8 -3.09 -2.39 -17.80
C TYR A 8 -4.47 -2.93 -18.16
N PRO A 9 -4.62 -4.25 -18.31
CA PRO A 9 -5.93 -4.84 -18.56
C PRO A 9 -6.89 -4.43 -17.44
N ASN A 10 -8.11 -4.02 -17.79
CA ASN A 10 -9.12 -3.51 -16.83
C ASN A 10 -9.28 -4.43 -15.61
N LYS A 11 -9.24 -5.75 -15.82
CA LYS A 11 -9.30 -6.76 -14.75
C LYS A 11 -8.23 -6.57 -13.67
N PHE A 12 -7.00 -6.24 -14.06
CA PHE A 12 -5.91 -6.00 -13.11
C PHE A 12 -6.16 -4.73 -12.28
N ILE A 13 -6.67 -3.68 -12.92
CA ILE A 13 -7.00 -2.42 -12.24
C ILE A 13 -8.11 -2.66 -11.22
N ASP A 14 -9.17 -3.36 -11.63
CA ASP A 14 -10.30 -3.70 -10.77
C ASP A 14 -9.86 -4.56 -9.57
N GLU A 15 -8.99 -5.55 -9.78
CA GLU A 15 -8.41 -6.35 -8.70
C GLU A 15 -7.58 -5.51 -7.72
N GLN A 16 -6.76 -4.57 -8.20
CA GLN A 16 -5.99 -3.69 -7.32
C GLN A 16 -6.89 -2.76 -6.51
N PHE A 17 -7.94 -2.22 -7.11
CA PHE A 17 -8.92 -1.41 -6.39
C PHE A 17 -9.70 -2.24 -5.37
N HIS A 18 -10.12 -3.45 -5.73
CA HIS A 18 -10.79 -4.36 -4.80
C HIS A 18 -9.88 -4.71 -3.62
N ASN A 19 -8.62 -5.04 -3.87
CA ASN A 19 -7.61 -5.32 -2.83
C ASN A 19 -7.30 -4.10 -1.94
N ALA A 20 -7.41 -2.88 -2.47
CA ALA A 20 -7.21 -1.67 -1.69
C ALA A 20 -8.43 -1.36 -0.81
N LEU A 21 -9.64 -1.52 -1.35
CA LEU A 21 -10.91 -1.23 -0.65
C LEU A 21 -11.27 -2.29 0.39
N SER A 22 -10.93 -3.55 0.16
CA SER A 22 -11.14 -4.65 1.12
C SER A 22 -10.39 -4.42 2.45
N LYS A 23 -9.24 -3.74 2.42
CA LYS A 23 -8.50 -3.33 3.63
C LYS A 23 -9.32 -2.45 4.57
N PHE A 24 -10.30 -1.72 4.03
CA PHE A 24 -11.19 -0.84 4.77
C PHE A 24 -12.58 -1.47 4.99
N SER A 25 -12.75 -2.77 4.71
CA SER A 25 -14.04 -3.47 4.77
C SER A 25 -15.12 -2.76 3.93
N ILE A 26 -14.74 -2.37 2.71
CA ILE A 26 -15.61 -1.79 1.68
C ILE A 26 -15.77 -2.82 0.56
N ASP A 27 -16.77 -3.68 0.69
CA ASP A 27 -17.06 -4.76 -0.27
C ASP A 27 -18.17 -4.39 -1.27
N GLN A 28 -18.78 -3.22 -1.10
CA GLN A 28 -19.87 -2.73 -1.95
C GLN A 28 -19.39 -1.63 -2.90
N PRO A 29 -19.97 -1.52 -4.11
CA PRO A 29 -19.71 -0.41 -5.01
C PRO A 29 -20.04 0.93 -4.35
N LEU A 30 -19.16 1.92 -4.53
CA LEU A 30 -19.41 3.28 -4.05
C LEU A 30 -20.59 3.91 -4.79
N ASN A 31 -21.53 4.44 -4.03
CA ASN A 31 -22.69 5.19 -4.51
C ASN A 31 -22.91 6.42 -3.63
N PHE A 32 -23.82 7.31 -4.03
CA PHE A 32 -24.10 8.54 -3.31
C PHE A 32 -24.49 8.31 -1.84
N ASN A 33 -25.22 7.22 -1.56
CA ASN A 33 -25.76 6.92 -0.24
C ASN A 33 -24.71 6.33 0.71
N ASN A 34 -23.75 5.55 0.20
CA ASN A 34 -22.74 4.87 1.02
C ASN A 34 -21.38 5.59 1.06
N TYR A 35 -21.19 6.62 0.23
CA TYR A 35 -19.92 7.34 0.12
C TYR A 35 -19.48 7.93 1.46
N TYR A 36 -20.38 8.57 2.20
CA TYR A 36 -20.06 9.19 3.48
C TYR A 36 -19.54 8.16 4.49
N VAL A 37 -20.25 7.03 4.61
CA VAL A 37 -19.89 5.93 5.52
C VAL A 37 -18.56 5.30 5.13
N CYS A 38 -18.34 5.05 3.83
CA CYS A 38 -17.09 4.47 3.34
C CYS A 38 -15.91 5.43 3.54
N ARG A 39 -16.10 6.73 3.30
CA ARG A 39 -15.09 7.76 3.55
C ARG A 39 -14.71 7.80 5.03
N GLN A 40 -15.69 7.71 5.92
CA GLN A 40 -15.46 7.74 7.35
C GLN A 40 -14.64 6.53 7.81
N LYS A 41 -14.91 5.33 7.30
CA LYS A 41 -14.10 4.12 7.55
C LYS A 41 -12.63 4.27 7.16
N VAL A 42 -12.33 5.01 6.10
CA VAL A 42 -10.94 5.25 5.65
C VAL A 42 -10.24 6.24 6.57
N ILE A 43 -10.95 7.26 7.05
CA ILE A 43 -10.40 8.31 7.94
C ILE A 43 -10.17 7.77 9.34
N ASP A 44 -11.13 7.01 9.86
CA ASP A 44 -11.08 6.43 11.20
C ASP A 44 -10.21 5.17 11.26
N PHE A 45 -9.65 4.75 10.12
CA PHE A 45 -8.78 3.59 10.07
C PHE A 45 -7.55 3.86 10.96
N PRO A 46 -7.28 3.00 11.96
CA PRO A 46 -6.16 3.21 12.85
C PRO A 46 -4.89 3.20 12.00
N ILE A 47 -4.24 4.36 11.92
CA ILE A 47 -2.92 4.47 11.32
C ILE A 47 -2.05 3.57 12.18
N LYS A 48 -1.70 2.38 11.66
CA LYS A 48 -0.67 1.56 12.27
C LYS A 48 0.56 2.43 12.31
N GLU A 49 0.90 2.93 13.50
CA GLU A 49 2.18 3.57 13.74
C GLU A 49 3.21 2.60 13.20
N LYS A 50 3.96 3.05 12.19
CA LYS A 50 5.06 2.25 11.67
C LYS A 50 5.95 1.99 12.88
N VAL A 51 6.22 0.71 13.17
CA VAL A 51 7.16 0.33 14.22
C VAL A 51 8.40 1.22 14.06
N PRO A 52 8.85 1.90 15.12
CA PRO A 52 9.96 2.83 15.01
C PRO A 52 11.14 2.06 14.41
N ILE A 53 11.51 2.43 13.19
CA ILE A 53 12.63 1.81 12.48
C ILE A 53 13.86 2.21 13.28
N ASN A 54 14.55 1.24 13.87
CA ASN A 54 15.84 1.50 14.51
C ASN A 54 16.86 1.76 13.40
N TYR A 55 16.97 3.02 12.99
CA TYR A 55 17.84 3.45 11.90
C TYR A 55 19.31 3.06 12.13
N GLY A 56 19.76 3.00 13.39
CA GLY A 56 21.10 2.54 13.74
C GLY A 56 21.36 1.08 13.35
N LYS A 57 20.47 0.17 13.74
CA LYS A 57 20.58 -1.26 13.35
C LYS A 57 20.32 -1.47 11.86
N THR A 58 19.34 -0.75 11.30
CA THR A 58 18.92 -0.94 9.90
C THR A 58 19.97 -0.43 8.91
N MET A 59 20.60 0.72 9.19
CA MET A 59 21.76 1.19 8.41
C MET A 59 22.95 0.25 8.55
N PHE A 60 23.25 -0.23 9.77
CA PHE A 60 24.38 -1.13 9.98
C PHE A 60 24.26 -2.41 9.16
N VAL A 61 23.07 -3.02 9.10
CA VAL A 61 22.79 -4.20 8.27
C VAL A 61 22.93 -3.88 6.77
N HIS A 62 22.47 -2.70 6.32
CA HIS A 62 22.60 -2.32 4.91
C HIS A 62 24.07 -2.10 4.50
N PHE A 63 24.85 -1.38 5.32
CA PHE A 63 26.28 -1.15 5.06
C PHE A 63 27.09 -2.44 5.12
N THR A 64 26.84 -3.32 6.09
CA THR A 64 27.52 -4.62 6.18
C THR A 64 27.16 -5.54 5.01
N TYR A 65 25.89 -5.57 4.59
CA TYR A 65 25.48 -6.34 3.41
C TYR A 65 26.14 -5.84 2.12
N CYS A 66 26.11 -4.52 1.87
CA CYS A 66 26.74 -3.92 0.68
C CYS A 66 28.27 -4.09 0.70
N SER A 67 28.91 -4.02 1.87
CA SER A 67 30.34 -4.28 1.99
C SER A 67 30.68 -5.74 1.72
N ASN A 68 29.89 -6.69 2.23
CA ASN A 68 30.11 -8.11 2.02
C ASN A 68 29.83 -8.55 0.57
N MET A 69 28.90 -7.89 -0.12
CA MET A 69 28.68 -8.11 -1.57
C MET A 69 29.87 -7.68 -2.42
N ARG A 70 30.65 -6.69 -1.97
CA ARG A 70 31.86 -6.25 -2.66
C ARG A 70 32.99 -7.29 -2.61
N THR A 71 32.94 -8.19 -1.63
CA THR A 71 33.89 -9.29 -1.41
C THR A 71 33.32 -10.66 -1.80
N PHE A 72 32.13 -10.71 -2.40
CA PHE A 72 31.54 -11.95 -2.90
C PHE A 72 32.24 -12.33 -4.22
N PRO A 73 32.74 -13.58 -4.37
CA PRO A 73 33.51 -14.01 -5.54
C PRO A 73 32.69 -14.02 -6.84
#